data_AF-K1U5I0-F1
#
_entry.id   AF-K1U5I0-F1
#
_cell.length_a   1.000
_cell.length_b   1.000
_cell.length_c   1.000
_cell.angle_alpha   90.00
_cell.angle_beta   90.00
_cell.angle_gamma   90.00
#
_symmetry.space_group_name_H-M   'P 1'
#
loop_
_entity.id
_entity.type
_entity.pdbx_description
1 polymer ?
#
loop_
_entity_poly.entity_id
_entity_poly.type
_entity_poly.pdbx_seq_one_letter_code
_entity_poly.pdbx_strand_id
1 'polypeptide(L)'
;MQGYEIHMGVTTPVEGTPDSPLNLLENGSTDGYYVDSTCMGTYIHGILDNPEFIDFLLVPFADKLSGNAGAFDYHTFKEEQYDRLAEHVRRHVNLPLIYQILTKNHD
;
A
#
# COMPACT_ATOMS: atom_id res chain seq x y z
N MET A 1 -7.18 -3.36 -8.68
CA MET A 1 -6.37 -2.97 -7.51
C MET A 1 -5.03 -3.67 -7.57
N GLN A 2 -3.99 -3.06 -7.00
CA GLN A 2 -2.63 -3.59 -6.90
C GLN A 2 -2.09 -3.39 -5.48
N GLY A 3 -1.17 -4.28 -5.08
CA GLY A 3 -0.50 -4.22 -3.80
C GLY A 3 0.53 -5.35 -3.70
N TYR A 4 1.25 -5.40 -2.59
CA TYR A 4 2.27 -6.41 -2.35
C TYR A 4 2.29 -6.88 -0.90
N GLU A 5 2.82 -8.06 -0.68
CA GLU A 5 2.95 -8.68 0.64
C GLU A 5 4.43 -8.70 1.06
N ILE A 6 4.78 -8.00 2.15
CA ILE A 6 6.11 -8.06 2.76
C ILE A 6 5.95 -8.05 4.28
N HIS A 7 5.67 -9.22 4.84
CA HIS A 7 5.64 -9.43 6.29
C HIS A 7 6.15 -10.81 6.65
N MET A 8 6.56 -10.94 7.92
CA MET A 8 7.01 -12.20 8.51
C MET A 8 5.96 -12.82 9.44
N GLY A 9 4.96 -12.05 9.84
CA GLY A 9 3.89 -12.51 10.73
C GLY A 9 2.89 -13.38 9.98
N VAL A 10 2.29 -14.35 10.69
CA VAL A 10 1.18 -15.17 10.18
C VAL A 10 0.00 -14.96 11.12
N THR A 11 -1.14 -14.57 10.57
CA THR A 11 -2.40 -14.45 11.33
C THR A 11 -3.25 -15.69 11.11
N THR A 12 -3.74 -16.27 12.20
CA THR A 12 -4.73 -17.35 12.16
C THR A 12 -6.01 -16.89 12.85
N PRO A 13 -7.19 -17.06 12.24
CA PRO A 13 -8.46 -16.74 12.89
C PRO A 13 -8.62 -17.50 14.21
N VAL A 14 -9.28 -16.86 15.18
CA VAL A 14 -9.66 -17.51 16.44
C VAL A 14 -10.67 -18.62 16.12
N GLU A 15 -10.59 -19.74 16.84
CA GLU A 15 -11.50 -20.87 16.65
C GLU A 15 -12.98 -20.44 16.74
N GLY A 16 -13.80 -20.94 15.80
CA GLY A 16 -15.22 -20.60 15.70
C GLY A 16 -15.53 -19.28 15.00
N THR A 17 -14.52 -18.53 14.58
CA THR A 17 -14.69 -17.32 13.77
C THR A 17 -15.07 -17.71 12.32
N PRO A 18 -16.14 -17.11 11.74
CA PRO A 18 -16.48 -17.34 10.34
C PRO A 18 -15.34 -16.94 9.40
N ASP A 19 -15.25 -17.58 8.24
CA ASP A 19 -14.32 -17.13 7.22
C ASP A 19 -14.83 -15.82 6.60
N SER A 20 -14.03 -14.76 6.69
CA SER A 20 -14.38 -13.45 6.14
C SER A 20 -13.12 -12.70 5.69
N PRO A 21 -12.45 -13.17 4.63
CA PRO A 21 -11.25 -12.53 4.13
C PRO A 21 -11.59 -11.16 3.52
N LEU A 22 -10.67 -10.20 3.64
CA LEU A 22 -10.82 -8.90 2.99
C LEU A 22 -10.48 -8.99 1.49
N ASN A 23 -9.46 -9.78 1.15
CA ASN A 23 -8.94 -9.89 -0.20
C ASN A 23 -8.98 -11.33 -0.72
N LEU A 24 -9.30 -11.47 -2.01
CA LEU A 24 -9.03 -12.65 -2.82
C LEU A 24 -7.88 -12.33 -3.77
N LEU A 25 -6.76 -13.04 -3.66
CA LEU A 25 -5.55 -12.82 -4.44
C LEU A 25 -5.61 -13.58 -5.77
N GLU A 26 -4.80 -13.17 -6.76
CA GLU A 26 -4.79 -13.76 -8.11
C GLU A 26 -4.46 -15.25 -8.13
N ASN A 27 -3.67 -15.72 -7.15
CA ASN A 27 -3.32 -17.13 -6.98
C ASN A 27 -4.43 -17.97 -6.31
N GLY A 28 -5.59 -17.36 -6.00
CA GLY A 28 -6.73 -17.99 -5.33
C GLY A 28 -6.61 -18.08 -3.81
N SER A 29 -5.51 -17.62 -3.20
CA SER A 29 -5.40 -17.48 -1.75
C SER A 29 -6.12 -16.23 -1.25
N THR A 30 -6.39 -16.18 0.05
CA THR A 30 -7.07 -15.07 0.69
C THR A 30 -6.13 -14.33 1.64
N ASP A 31 -6.35 -13.02 1.79
CA ASP A 31 -5.61 -12.20 2.75
C ASP A 31 -6.55 -11.32 3.58
N GLY A 32 -6.13 -11.08 4.81
CA GLY A 32 -6.79 -10.16 5.71
C GLY A 32 -8.09 -10.72 6.29
N TYR A 33 -8.81 -9.85 6.99
CA TYR A 33 -10.07 -10.19 7.62
C TYR A 33 -10.98 -8.96 7.62
N TYR A 34 -12.24 -9.14 7.26
CA TYR A 34 -13.29 -8.13 7.24
C TYR A 34 -14.31 -8.44 8.32
N VAL A 35 -14.43 -7.56 9.32
CA VAL A 35 -15.51 -7.65 10.31
C VAL A 35 -16.69 -6.82 9.84
N ASP A 36 -16.43 -5.55 9.51
CA ASP A 36 -17.40 -4.58 8.99
C ASP A 36 -16.70 -3.40 8.32
N SER A 37 -17.46 -2.41 7.83
CA SER A 37 -16.96 -1.24 7.11
C SER A 37 -16.06 -0.31 7.93
N THR A 38 -15.99 -0.50 9.25
CA THR A 38 -15.17 0.27 10.19
C THR A 38 -14.05 -0.56 10.82
N CYS A 39 -14.07 -1.89 10.67
CA CYS A 39 -13.06 -2.80 11.20
C CYS A 39 -12.70 -3.88 10.17
N MET A 40 -11.51 -3.72 9.59
CA MET A 40 -10.91 -4.66 8.65
C MET A 40 -9.39 -4.57 8.72
N GLY A 41 -8.71 -5.65 8.35
CA GLY A 41 -7.26 -5.72 8.32
C GLY A 41 -6.77 -6.51 7.11
N THR A 42 -5.57 -6.20 6.63
CA THR A 42 -4.94 -6.85 5.47
C THR A 42 -3.43 -6.68 5.58
N TYR A 43 -2.70 -7.66 5.06
CA TYR A 43 -1.26 -7.55 4.89
C TYR A 43 -0.85 -6.98 3.52
N ILE A 44 -1.79 -6.71 2.64
CA ILE A 44 -1.52 -6.09 1.34
C ILE A 44 -1.10 -4.63 1.55
N HIS A 45 0.19 -4.40 1.44
CA HIS A 45 0.77 -3.07 1.37
C HIS A 45 0.39 -2.40 0.04
N GLY A 46 0.21 -1.07 0.09
CA GLY A 46 -0.23 -0.30 -1.08
C GLY A 46 -1.73 -0.36 -1.34
N ILE A 47 -2.52 -1.09 -0.54
CA ILE A 47 -3.98 -1.18 -0.74
C ILE A 47 -4.66 0.21 -0.72
N LEU A 48 -4.18 1.13 0.11
CA LEU A 48 -4.66 2.52 0.22
C LEU A 48 -4.24 3.42 -0.95
N ASP A 49 -3.35 2.96 -1.83
CA ASP A 49 -3.00 3.69 -3.05
C ASP A 49 -4.03 3.45 -4.18
N ASN A 50 -5.01 2.56 -3.95
CA ASN A 50 -6.06 2.21 -4.92
C ASN A 50 -7.31 3.08 -4.69
N PRO A 51 -7.71 3.93 -5.65
CA PRO A 51 -8.88 4.79 -5.51
C PRO A 51 -10.16 4.02 -5.16
N GLU A 52 -10.37 2.85 -5.75
CA GLU A 52 -11.58 2.05 -5.52
C GLU A 52 -11.68 1.54 -4.08
N PHE A 53 -10.54 1.25 -3.44
CA PHE A 53 -10.51 0.83 -2.04
C PHE A 53 -10.70 2.01 -1.08
N ILE A 54 -10.16 3.19 -1.44
CA ILE A 54 -10.41 4.43 -0.69
C ILE A 54 -11.89 4.80 -0.76
N ASP A 55 -12.51 4.72 -1.93
CA ASP A 55 -13.94 4.96 -2.10
C ASP A 55 -14.76 4.02 -1.22
N PHE A 56 -14.43 2.71 -1.23
CA PHE A 56 -15.03 1.71 -0.35
C PHE A 56 -14.89 2.06 1.13
N LEU A 57 -13.70 2.46 1.58
CA LEU A 57 -13.42 2.84 2.97
C LEU A 57 -14.19 4.10 3.40
N LEU A 58 -14.42 5.01 2.46
CA LEU A 58 -15.06 6.31 2.72
C LEU A 58 -16.59 6.27 2.66
N VAL A 59 -17.20 5.20 2.13
CA VAL A 59 -18.68 5.04 2.06
C VAL A 59 -19.40 5.40 3.37
N PRO A 60 -18.96 4.94 4.57
CA PRO A 60 -19.65 5.27 5.82
C PRO A 60 -19.59 6.76 6.21
N PHE A 61 -18.76 7.55 5.53
CA PHE A 61 -18.50 8.97 5.82
C PHE A 61 -18.95 9.91 4.70
N ALA A 62 -19.66 9.40 3.69
CA ALA A 62 -20.06 10.17 2.50
C ALA A 62 -20.75 11.51 2.85
N ASP A 63 -21.61 11.53 3.87
CA ASP A 63 -22.33 12.74 4.32
C ASP A 63 -21.40 13.85 4.86
N LYS A 64 -20.17 13.51 5.26
CA LYS A 64 -19.16 14.44 5.77
C LYS A 64 -18.23 14.96 4.67
N LEU A 65 -18.26 14.34 3.49
CA LEU A 65 -17.43 14.73 2.35
C LEU A 65 -18.13 15.82 1.55
N SER A 66 -18.00 17.07 2.00
CA SER A 66 -18.49 18.23 1.28
C SER A 66 -17.49 18.66 0.19
N GLY A 67 -17.58 18.06 -0.99
CA GLY A 67 -16.82 18.50 -2.16
C GLY A 67 -16.65 17.42 -3.22
N ASN A 68 -16.74 17.80 -4.49
CA ASN A 68 -16.20 16.98 -5.56
C ASN A 68 -14.68 16.95 -5.39
N ALA A 69 -14.16 15.87 -4.80
CA ALA A 69 -12.79 15.49 -5.06
C ALA A 69 -12.72 15.21 -6.58
N GLY A 70 -12.20 16.18 -7.35
CA GLY A 70 -11.97 15.97 -8.77
C GLY A 70 -11.07 14.76 -8.98
N ALA A 71 -11.00 14.25 -10.21
CA ALA A 71 -10.10 13.16 -10.56
C ALA A 71 -8.66 13.54 -10.18
N PHE A 72 -8.16 12.99 -9.07
CA PHE A 72 -6.80 13.14 -8.60
C PHE A 72 -6.05 11.85 -8.91
N ASP A 73 -5.11 11.94 -9.85
CA ASP A 73 -4.24 10.81 -10.17
C ASP A 73 -3.12 10.73 -9.13
N TYR A 74 -3.42 10.04 -8.03
CA TYR A 74 -2.48 9.84 -6.94
C TYR A 74 -1.23 9.07 -7.39
N HIS A 75 -1.35 8.15 -8.36
CA HIS A 75 -0.22 7.40 -8.87
C HIS A 75 0.79 8.34 -9.54
N THR A 76 0.33 9.18 -10.47
CA THR A 76 1.19 10.18 -11.12
C THR A 76 1.80 11.14 -10.10
N PHE A 77 1.01 11.63 -9.14
CA PHE A 77 1.51 12.50 -8.07
C PHE A 77 2.64 11.85 -7.25
N LYS A 78 2.47 10.57 -6.89
CA LYS A 78 3.45 9.79 -6.10
C LYS A 78 4.76 9.63 -6.86
N GLU A 79 4.71 9.28 -8.15
CA GLU A 79 5.89 9.14 -9.00
C GLU A 79 6.65 10.47 -9.15
N GLU A 80 5.94 11.58 -9.34
CA GLU A 80 6.55 12.92 -9.37
C GLU A 80 7.28 13.24 -8.05
N GLN A 81 6.77 12.81 -6.90
CA GLN A 81 7.45 13.02 -5.62
C GLN A 81 8.71 12.15 -5.50
N TYR A 82 8.69 10.91 -6.01
CA TYR A 82 9.88 10.07 -6.06
C TYR A 82 10.97 10.66 -6.95
N ASP A 83 10.61 11.20 -8.11
CA ASP A 83 11.56 11.86 -9.00
C ASP A 83 12.23 13.07 -8.32
N ARG A 84 11.43 13.90 -7.63
CA ARG A 84 11.95 15.04 -6.85
C ARG A 84 12.90 14.60 -5.74
N LEU A 85 12.55 13.53 -5.02
CA LEU A 85 13.41 12.96 -3.98
C LEU A 85 14.71 12.41 -4.58
N ALA A 86 14.62 11.67 -5.69
CA ALA A 86 15.78 11.11 -6.36
C ALA A 86 16.72 12.19 -6.89
N GLU A 87 16.17 13.28 -7.44
CA GLU A 87 16.95 14.44 -7.86
C GLU A 87 17.66 15.10 -6.67
N HIS A 88 16.95 15.28 -5.55
CA HIS A 88 17.54 15.84 -4.33
C HIS A 88 18.69 14.98 -3.81
N VAL A 89 18.51 13.66 -3.76
CA VAL A 89 19.56 12.71 -3.35
C VAL A 89 20.77 12.79 -4.31
N ARG A 90 20.56 12.78 -5.63
CA ARG A 90 21.64 12.89 -6.63
C ARG A 90 22.47 14.17 -6.46
N ARG A 91 21.84 15.26 -6.03
CA ARG A 91 22.49 16.56 -5.85
C ARG A 91 23.34 16.64 -4.59
N HIS A 92 22.96 15.93 -3.54
CA HIS A 92 23.54 16.09 -2.20
C HIS A 92 24.30 14.85 -1.69
N VAL A 93 24.22 13.72 -2.38
CA VAL A 93 24.90 12.47 -2.01
C VAL A 93 25.90 12.08 -3.09
N ASN A 94 27.11 11.66 -2.68
CA ASN A 94 28.11 11.10 -3.59
C ASN A 94 27.71 9.67 -3.99
N LEU A 95 26.77 9.56 -4.93
CA LEU A 95 26.28 8.28 -5.43
C LEU A 95 27.39 7.39 -6.01
N PRO A 96 28.39 7.89 -6.77
CA PRO A 96 29.52 7.07 -7.19
C PRO A 96 30.23 6.37 -6.02
N LEU A 97 30.47 7.06 -4.90
CA LEU A 97 31.07 6.46 -3.72
C LEU A 97 30.14 5.41 -3.08
N ILE A 98 28.85 5.70 -2.95
CA ILE A 98 27.87 4.72 -2.42
C ILE A 98 27.87 3.45 -3.28
N TYR A 99 27.83 3.58 -4.60
CA TYR A 99 27.89 2.42 -5.49
C TYR A 99 29.20 1.66 -5.37
N GLN A 100 30.35 2.35 -5.22
CA GLN A 100 31.63 1.68 -4.95
C GLN A 100 31.62 0.90 -3.64
N ILE A 101 30.99 1.43 -2.58
CA ILE A 101 30.90 0.74 -1.28
C ILE A 101 30.00 -0.50 -1.40
N LEU A 102 28.85 -0.36 -2.07
CA LEU A 102 27.90 -1.47 -2.27
C LEU A 102 28.53 -2.60 -3.09
N THR A 103 29.36 -2.28 -4.10
CA THR A 103 29.97 -3.31 -4.96
C THR A 103 31.25 -3.92 -4.38
N LYS A 104 32.03 -3.19 -3.58
CA LYS A 104 33.29 -3.69 -3.01
C LYS A 104 33.14 -4.71 -1.88
N ASN A 105 31.98 -4.81 -1.24
CA ASN A 105 31.75 -5.75 -0.13
C ASN A 105 31.23 -7.14 -0.59
N HIS A 106 31.31 -7.42 -1.89
CA HIS A 106 30.90 -8.70 -2.49
C HIS A 106 32.06 -9.54 -3.05
N ASP A 107 33.31 -9.21 -2.69
CA ASP A 107 34.51 -10.03 -2.95
C ASP A 107 35.09 -10.59 -1.64
#